data_AF-A0A809ZI33-F1
#
_entry.id   AF-A0A809ZI33-F1
#
_cell.length_a   1.000
_cell.length_b   1.000
_cell.length_c   1.000
_cell.angle_alpha   90.00
_cell.angle_beta   90.00
_cell.angle_gamma   90.00
#
_symmetry.space_group_name_H-M   'P 1'
#
loop_
_entity.id
_entity.type
_entity.pdbx_description
1 polymer ?
#
loop_
_entity_poly.entity_id
_entity_poly.type
_entity_poly.pdbx_seq_one_letter_code
_entity_poly.pdbx_strand_id
1 'polypeptide(L)'
;MNIDDGLTFVAATTADAGDSRIFVSSGLSDVHSFAATNTDTASNATAASRPETRTVVSSITSFSATPRTHFQIGGDSYQVQGAGRSYSLTTPDPQTLRFEVRPGDQAWYDAGHAVDRNDVALDPTIPVGTSISIDYQFMVEPNGPNGTFVNTASWFTTAEMNGYPAVSSPPFEIGLVGNRLHVMARYCPPGQVPSNRAGNLTQLTLWTAPDPIQPGQYNDIKMSANVSNNSSGYLDVWVNGTRVVNYHGPLGYGTPTYWEYGLYRSAGPPETAAANFRNMTLTTGSGPPGVSAR
;
A
#
# COMPACT_ATOMS: atom_id res chain seq x y z
N MET A 1 30.15 11.01 2.20
CA MET A 1 30.40 9.63 2.66
C MET A 1 29.72 8.70 1.69
N ASN A 2 30.48 7.75 1.17
CA ASN A 2 29.96 6.71 0.29
C ASN A 2 29.67 5.47 1.14
N ILE A 3 28.55 4.83 0.86
CA ILE A 3 28.08 3.64 1.54
C ILE A 3 27.99 2.53 0.51
N ASP A 4 28.68 1.44 0.81
CA ASP A 4 28.73 0.23 -0.01
C ASP A 4 28.18 -0.95 0.80
N ASP A 5 27.48 -1.88 0.16
CA ASP A 5 26.93 -3.09 0.80
C ASP A 5 27.87 -4.30 0.75
N GLY A 6 29.14 -4.05 0.44
CA GLY A 6 30.19 -5.05 0.28
C GLY A 6 30.44 -5.48 -1.17
N LEU A 7 29.50 -5.25 -2.09
CA LEU A 7 29.65 -5.55 -3.52
C LEU A 7 29.36 -4.36 -4.43
N THR A 8 28.47 -3.46 -4.01
CA THR A 8 27.99 -2.35 -4.81
C THR A 8 27.87 -1.07 -4.01
N PHE A 9 28.05 0.06 -4.70
CA PHE A 9 27.74 1.37 -4.15
C PHE A 9 26.23 1.52 -3.98
N VAL A 10 25.81 1.83 -2.75
CA VAL A 10 24.39 1.94 -2.37
C VAL A 10 23.93 3.38 -2.37
N ALA A 11 24.71 4.27 -1.74
CA ALA A 11 24.33 5.67 -1.58
C ALA A 11 25.52 6.57 -1.22
N ALA A 12 25.38 7.87 -1.49
CA ALA A 12 26.23 8.90 -0.91
C ALA A 12 25.39 9.78 0.02
N THR A 13 25.91 10.06 1.22
CA THR A 13 25.27 10.93 2.21
C THR A 13 26.25 11.98 2.74
N THR A 14 25.70 13.11 3.19
CA THR A 14 26.42 14.20 3.85
C THR A 14 25.96 14.30 5.30
N ALA A 15 26.80 14.85 6.18
CA ALA A 15 26.45 15.03 7.58
C ALA A 15 25.30 16.04 7.70
N ASP A 16 24.32 15.73 8.56
CA ASP A 16 23.33 16.71 9.01
C ASP A 16 23.95 17.71 10.00
N ALA A 17 23.14 18.68 10.45
CA ALA A 17 23.59 19.71 11.38
C ALA A 17 24.02 19.18 12.76
N GLY A 18 23.76 17.90 13.06
CA GLY A 18 24.18 17.21 14.28
C GLY A 18 25.29 16.18 14.05
N ASP A 19 25.99 16.24 12.92
CA ASP A 19 27.01 15.28 12.48
C ASP A 19 26.50 13.83 12.28
N SER A 20 25.17 13.64 12.30
CA SER A 20 24.55 12.35 11.99
C SER A 20 24.37 12.18 10.49
N ARG A 21 24.38 10.93 10.03
CA ARG A 21 24.28 10.56 8.62
C ARG A 21 23.27 9.45 8.47
N ILE A 22 22.16 9.77 7.81
CA ILE A 22 21.08 8.81 7.53
C ILE A 22 21.09 8.56 6.03
N PHE A 23 20.94 7.30 5.64
CA PHE A 23 20.62 6.92 4.27
C PHE A 23 19.42 5.98 4.29
N VAL A 24 18.59 6.08 3.27
CA VAL A 24 17.47 5.16 3.03
C VAL A 24 17.76 4.49 1.70
N SER A 25 17.93 3.18 1.73
CA SER A 25 18.06 2.35 0.52
C SER A 25 16.81 1.50 0.34
N SER A 26 16.49 1.15 -0.89
CA SER A 26 15.34 0.33 -1.22
C SER A 26 15.71 -0.73 -2.25
N GLY A 27 15.01 -1.88 -2.24
CA GLY A 27 15.32 -2.99 -3.13
C GLY A 27 16.48 -3.88 -2.66
N LEU A 28 16.85 -3.80 -1.39
CA LEU A 28 17.79 -4.74 -0.76
C LEU A 28 17.05 -6.02 -0.34
N SER A 29 17.69 -7.18 -0.49
CA SER A 29 17.19 -8.48 -0.04
C SER A 29 18.29 -9.23 0.71
N ASP A 30 17.92 -10.14 1.62
CA ASP A 30 18.90 -11.00 2.32
C ASP A 30 19.84 -10.22 3.27
N VAL A 31 21.10 -10.65 3.39
CA VAL A 31 22.08 -10.12 4.34
C VAL A 31 23.02 -9.17 3.63
N HIS A 32 23.02 -7.89 4.04
CA HIS A 32 23.95 -6.89 3.54
C HIS A 32 24.95 -6.48 4.62
N SER A 33 26.17 -6.15 4.21
CA SER A 33 27.22 -5.71 5.11
C SER A 33 27.66 -4.31 4.71
N PHE A 34 27.27 -3.30 5.48
CA PHE A 34 27.50 -1.92 5.12
C PHE A 34 28.83 -1.42 5.67
N ALA A 35 29.68 -0.93 4.78
CA ALA A 35 30.87 -0.18 5.15
C ALA A 35 30.80 1.22 4.56
N ALA A 36 31.38 2.18 5.26
CA ALA A 36 31.36 3.58 4.87
C ALA A 36 32.78 4.13 4.70
N THR A 37 32.97 4.95 3.68
CA THR A 37 34.19 5.74 3.46
C THR A 37 33.86 7.21 3.41
N ASN A 38 34.74 8.06 3.93
CA ASN A 38 34.61 9.51 3.82
C ASN A 38 35.65 10.04 2.86
N THR A 39 35.28 11.03 2.04
CA THR A 39 36.19 11.68 1.09
C THR A 39 36.23 13.16 1.43
N ASP A 40 37.43 13.72 1.58
CA ASP A 40 37.61 15.16 1.82
C ASP A 40 37.53 15.97 0.51
N THR A 41 37.58 17.30 0.62
CA THR A 41 37.55 18.21 -0.55
C THR A 41 38.78 18.11 -1.44
N ALA A 42 39.85 17.46 -0.97
CA ALA A 42 41.06 17.14 -1.74
C ALA A 42 41.00 15.73 -2.35
N SER A 43 39.84 15.06 -2.29
CA SER A 43 39.60 13.71 -2.80
C SER A 43 40.36 12.60 -2.06
N ASN A 44 40.85 12.85 -0.84
CA ASN A 44 41.44 11.81 -0.01
C ASN A 44 40.34 10.98 0.65
N ALA A 45 40.38 9.66 0.50
CA ALA A 45 39.42 8.75 1.12
C ALA A 45 39.95 8.18 2.45
N THR A 46 39.09 8.09 3.46
CA THR A 46 39.39 7.35 4.70
C THR A 46 39.39 5.85 4.44
N ALA A 47 40.03 5.10 5.34
CA ALA A 47 39.80 3.65 5.41
C ALA A 47 38.31 3.37 5.62
N ALA A 48 37.83 2.24 5.08
CA ALA A 48 36.46 1.79 5.26
C ALA A 48 36.18 1.53 6.75
N SER A 49 34.98 1.89 7.20
CA SER A 49 34.51 1.53 8.53
C SER A 49 34.42 0.02 8.69
N ARG A 50 34.40 -0.47 9.94
CA ARG A 50 34.04 -1.86 10.19
C ARG A 50 32.65 -2.12 9.61
N PRO A 51 32.46 -3.19 8.82
CA PRO A 51 31.17 -3.47 8.22
C PRO A 51 30.12 -3.77 9.30
N GLU A 52 28.94 -3.19 9.15
CA GLU A 52 27.75 -3.54 9.94
C GLU A 52 26.83 -4.44 9.11
N THR A 53 26.61 -5.65 9.60
CA THR A 53 25.73 -6.61 8.93
C THR A 53 24.28 -6.37 9.34
N ARG A 54 23.40 -6.23 8.34
CA ARG A 54 21.95 -6.12 8.51
C ARG A 54 21.28 -7.19 7.68
N THR A 55 20.33 -7.90 8.28
CA THR A 55 19.46 -8.84 7.58
C THR A 55 18.16 -8.14 7.23
N VAL A 56 17.85 -8.07 5.93
CA VAL A 56 16.55 -7.67 5.44
C VAL A 56 15.65 -8.91 5.46
N VAL A 57 14.62 -8.90 6.31
CA VAL A 57 13.68 -10.03 6.43
C VAL A 57 12.59 -9.88 5.38
N SER A 58 12.48 -10.84 4.47
CA SER A 58 11.42 -10.91 3.46
C SER A 58 10.04 -10.77 4.08
N SER A 59 9.26 -9.77 3.66
CA SER A 59 7.85 -9.73 4.01
C SER A 59 7.09 -10.84 3.28
N ILE A 60 7.42 -11.12 2.02
CA ILE A 60 6.79 -12.19 1.23
C ILE A 60 7.55 -13.51 1.48
N THR A 61 6.95 -14.41 2.25
CA THR A 61 7.59 -15.67 2.68
C THR A 61 7.11 -16.90 1.90
N SER A 62 6.05 -16.73 1.11
CA SER A 62 5.61 -17.65 0.06
C SER A 62 4.96 -16.82 -1.04
N PHE A 63 4.87 -17.36 -2.26
CA PHE A 63 4.23 -16.64 -3.36
C PHE A 63 3.41 -17.58 -4.22
N SER A 64 2.21 -17.14 -4.58
CA SER A 64 1.39 -17.73 -5.63
C SER A 64 0.66 -16.60 -6.35
N ALA A 65 0.67 -16.64 -7.68
CA ALA A 65 -0.13 -15.76 -8.53
C ALA A 65 -1.47 -16.41 -8.94
N THR A 66 -1.76 -17.62 -8.46
CA THR A 66 -2.93 -18.38 -8.88
C THR A 66 -4.18 -17.87 -8.14
N PRO A 67 -5.26 -17.45 -8.84
CA PRO A 67 -6.49 -17.02 -8.19
C PRO A 67 -7.01 -18.05 -7.18
N ARG A 68 -7.64 -17.58 -6.10
CA ARG A 68 -8.20 -18.40 -5.01
C ARG A 68 -7.19 -19.15 -4.16
N THR A 69 -5.90 -19.03 -4.46
CA THR A 69 -4.84 -19.55 -3.58
C THR A 69 -4.41 -18.48 -2.59
N HIS A 70 -3.68 -18.91 -1.56
CA HIS A 70 -3.14 -18.02 -0.54
C HIS A 70 -1.62 -18.03 -0.57
N PHE A 71 -1.02 -16.92 -0.17
CA PHE A 71 0.40 -16.81 0.15
C PHE A 71 0.61 -15.89 1.35
N GLN A 72 1.83 -15.82 1.84
CA GLN A 72 2.15 -15.23 3.15
C GLN A 72 2.93 -13.93 3.01
N ILE A 73 2.45 -12.88 3.68
CA ILE A 73 3.08 -11.55 3.74
C ILE A 73 3.13 -11.12 5.20
N GLY A 74 4.33 -10.91 5.75
CA GLY A 74 4.50 -10.53 7.16
C GLY A 74 4.03 -11.58 8.17
N GLY A 75 3.79 -12.82 7.72
CA GLY A 75 3.18 -13.89 8.52
C GLY A 75 1.66 -13.98 8.41
N ASP A 76 1.03 -13.05 7.69
CA ASP A 76 -0.40 -13.04 7.41
C ASP A 76 -0.72 -13.70 6.07
N SER A 77 -1.88 -14.37 6.00
CA SER A 77 -2.35 -15.06 4.81
C SER A 77 -3.17 -14.14 3.91
N TYR A 78 -2.83 -14.09 2.63
CA TYR A 78 -3.51 -13.28 1.62
C TYR A 78 -4.01 -14.13 0.46
N GLN A 79 -5.30 -14.02 0.15
CA GLN A 79 -5.93 -14.66 -1.01
C GLN A 79 -5.67 -13.86 -2.28
N VAL A 80 -5.27 -14.53 -3.36
CA VAL A 80 -5.17 -13.92 -4.69
C VAL A 80 -6.55 -13.74 -5.31
N GLN A 81 -6.88 -12.51 -5.70
CA GLN A 81 -8.17 -12.12 -6.26
C GLN A 81 -7.96 -11.39 -7.61
N GLY A 82 -8.14 -12.09 -8.73
CA GLY A 82 -7.89 -11.51 -10.04
C GLY A 82 -8.03 -12.49 -11.20
N ALA A 83 -7.67 -12.02 -12.40
CA ALA A 83 -7.83 -12.76 -13.66
C ALA A 83 -6.89 -13.97 -13.82
N GLY A 84 -5.83 -14.07 -13.00
CA GLY A 84 -4.88 -15.17 -13.04
C GLY A 84 -4.04 -15.21 -14.32
N ARG A 85 -3.83 -14.06 -14.97
CA ARG A 85 -2.90 -13.97 -16.09
C ARG A 85 -1.47 -13.91 -15.56
N SER A 86 -0.51 -14.38 -16.36
CA SER A 86 0.91 -14.41 -15.97
C SER A 86 1.51 -13.03 -15.66
N TYR A 87 0.89 -11.96 -16.16
CA TYR A 87 1.30 -10.59 -15.89
C TYR A 87 0.55 -9.96 -14.72
N SER A 88 -0.59 -10.52 -14.29
CA SER A 88 -1.49 -9.86 -13.34
C SER A 88 -0.80 -9.66 -11.99
N LEU A 89 -0.22 -10.71 -11.42
CA LEU A 89 0.48 -10.66 -10.13
C LEU A 89 1.85 -11.32 -10.25
N THR A 90 2.91 -10.57 -9.96
CA THR A 90 4.29 -11.08 -9.89
C THR A 90 4.99 -10.60 -8.62
N THR A 91 6.13 -11.22 -8.29
CA THR A 91 7.01 -10.80 -7.21
C THR A 91 8.40 -10.53 -7.78
N PRO A 92 8.72 -9.27 -8.13
CA PRO A 92 10.04 -8.93 -8.70
C PRO A 92 11.19 -9.19 -7.72
N ASP A 93 10.89 -9.09 -6.43
CA ASP A 93 11.79 -9.39 -5.31
C ASP A 93 10.96 -9.83 -4.08
N PRO A 94 11.59 -10.41 -3.03
CA PRO A 94 10.89 -10.91 -1.84
C PRO A 94 10.18 -9.87 -0.95
N GLN A 95 10.19 -8.59 -1.32
CA GLN A 95 9.50 -7.50 -0.61
C GLN A 95 8.39 -6.87 -1.46
N THR A 96 8.41 -7.10 -2.77
CA THR A 96 7.58 -6.36 -3.72
C THR A 96 6.58 -7.29 -4.41
N LEU A 97 5.31 -6.90 -4.37
CA LEU A 97 4.29 -7.40 -5.28
C LEU A 97 4.08 -6.38 -6.40
N ARG A 98 4.11 -6.86 -7.65
CA ARG A 98 3.72 -6.07 -8.81
C ARG A 98 2.35 -6.55 -9.28
N PHE A 99 1.41 -5.62 -9.36
CA PHE A 99 0.08 -5.83 -9.89
C PHE A 99 -0.01 -5.16 -11.27
N GLU A 100 -0.69 -5.81 -12.21
CA GLU A 100 -1.04 -5.24 -13.50
C GLU A 100 -2.49 -5.59 -13.83
N VAL A 101 -3.25 -4.60 -14.28
CA VAL A 101 -4.61 -4.78 -14.83
C VAL A 101 -4.65 -4.26 -16.26
N ARG A 102 -5.27 -5.07 -17.13
CA ARG A 102 -5.61 -4.71 -18.50
C ARG A 102 -7.12 -4.64 -18.67
N PRO A 103 -7.61 -4.00 -19.74
CA PRO A 103 -9.05 -3.96 -20.01
C PRO A 103 -9.64 -5.38 -20.10
N GLY A 104 -10.64 -5.65 -19.27
CA GLY A 104 -11.35 -6.94 -19.20
C GLY A 104 -10.75 -7.96 -18.22
N ASP A 105 -9.70 -7.63 -17.47
CA ASP A 105 -9.19 -8.51 -16.42
C ASP A 105 -10.13 -8.51 -15.22
N GLN A 106 -10.69 -9.67 -14.90
CA GLN A 106 -11.72 -9.81 -13.86
C GLN A 106 -11.37 -10.93 -12.89
N ALA A 107 -11.66 -10.74 -11.59
CA ALA A 107 -11.66 -11.87 -10.67
C ALA A 107 -12.81 -12.84 -11.02
N TRP A 108 -12.73 -14.08 -10.52
CA TRP A 108 -13.72 -15.12 -10.85
C TRP A 108 -15.16 -14.78 -10.39
N TYR A 109 -15.31 -13.83 -9.47
CA TYR A 109 -16.60 -13.36 -8.96
C TYR A 109 -17.08 -12.05 -9.61
N ASP A 110 -16.26 -11.41 -10.46
CA ASP A 110 -16.61 -10.14 -11.12
C ASP A 110 -17.43 -10.35 -12.40
N ALA A 111 -17.79 -11.58 -12.73
CA ALA A 111 -18.52 -11.91 -13.95
C ALA A 111 -19.81 -11.08 -14.05
N GLY A 112 -19.91 -10.25 -15.09
CA GLY A 112 -21.05 -9.36 -15.34
C GLY A 112 -20.93 -7.97 -14.70
N HIS A 113 -19.85 -7.67 -14.00
CA HIS A 113 -19.55 -6.34 -13.47
C HIS A 113 -18.62 -5.58 -14.43
N ALA A 114 -18.83 -4.27 -14.57
CA ALA A 114 -18.03 -3.40 -15.45
C ALA A 114 -16.76 -2.91 -14.72
N VAL A 115 -15.84 -3.84 -14.43
CA VAL A 115 -14.62 -3.59 -13.66
C VAL A 115 -13.41 -4.30 -14.25
N ASP A 116 -12.23 -3.75 -13.97
CA ASP A 116 -10.95 -4.46 -14.09
C ASP A 116 -10.35 -4.64 -12.69
N ARG A 117 -9.86 -5.84 -12.36
CA ARG A 117 -9.37 -6.20 -11.01
C ARG A 117 -8.15 -7.12 -11.02
N ASN A 118 -7.19 -6.78 -10.18
CA ASN A 118 -6.22 -7.71 -9.62
C ASN A 118 -5.75 -7.20 -8.25
N ASP A 119 -6.08 -7.92 -7.20
CA ASP A 119 -5.79 -7.59 -5.80
C ASP A 119 -5.49 -8.84 -4.97
N VAL A 120 -5.08 -8.61 -3.72
CA VAL A 120 -4.96 -9.63 -2.70
C VAL A 120 -5.72 -9.21 -1.44
N ALA A 121 -6.36 -10.17 -0.79
CA ALA A 121 -7.22 -9.93 0.37
C ALA A 121 -6.74 -10.71 1.59
N LEU A 122 -6.65 -10.04 2.73
CA LEU A 122 -6.32 -10.66 4.01
C LEU A 122 -7.38 -11.70 4.41
N ASP A 123 -6.92 -12.87 4.88
CA ASP A 123 -7.72 -13.91 5.53
C ASP A 123 -6.99 -14.33 6.82
N PRO A 124 -7.57 -14.14 8.04
CA PRO A 124 -8.99 -13.94 8.35
C PRO A 124 -9.47 -12.48 8.40
N THR A 125 -10.78 -12.32 8.52
CA THR A 125 -11.42 -11.02 8.79
C THR A 125 -11.06 -10.46 10.16
N ILE A 126 -10.93 -9.14 10.23
CA ILE A 126 -10.71 -8.31 11.41
C ILE A 126 -12.06 -7.99 12.08
N PRO A 127 -12.22 -8.25 13.39
CA PRO A 127 -13.44 -7.90 14.12
C PRO A 127 -13.75 -6.40 14.16
N VAL A 128 -15.04 -6.07 14.32
CA VAL A 128 -15.50 -4.68 14.54
C VAL A 128 -14.81 -4.07 15.74
N GLY A 129 -14.38 -2.82 15.63
CA GLY A 129 -13.79 -2.10 16.76
C GLY A 129 -12.36 -2.51 17.12
N THR A 130 -11.73 -3.40 16.35
CA THR A 130 -10.30 -3.68 16.50
C THR A 130 -9.47 -2.52 15.95
N SER A 131 -8.46 -2.07 16.72
CA SER A 131 -7.47 -1.11 16.23
C SER A 131 -6.57 -1.77 15.18
N ILE A 132 -6.32 -1.05 14.10
CA ILE A 132 -5.58 -1.49 12.93
C ILE A 132 -4.45 -0.49 12.67
N SER A 133 -3.24 -0.98 12.43
CA SER A 133 -2.15 -0.20 11.86
C SER A 133 -1.69 -0.87 10.57
N ILE A 134 -1.63 -0.10 9.48
CA ILE A 134 -1.18 -0.56 8.17
C ILE A 134 -0.06 0.36 7.69
N ASP A 135 0.98 -0.22 7.11
CA ASP A 135 2.10 0.51 6.51
C ASP A 135 2.54 -0.20 5.23
N TYR A 136 2.68 0.53 4.13
CA TYR A 136 3.21 0.03 2.86
C TYR A 136 3.71 1.17 1.97
N GLN A 137 4.51 0.80 0.96
CA GLN A 137 4.92 1.72 -0.09
C GLN A 137 4.24 1.38 -1.42
N PHE A 138 3.81 2.40 -2.14
CA PHE A 138 3.06 2.28 -3.40
C PHE A 138 3.66 3.13 -4.53
N MET A 139 3.85 2.53 -5.70
CA MET A 139 4.36 3.20 -6.90
C MET A 139 3.56 2.76 -8.13
N VAL A 140 3.13 3.71 -8.97
CA VAL A 140 2.56 3.41 -10.29
C VAL A 140 3.65 3.43 -11.36
N GLU A 141 3.60 2.46 -12.26
CA GLU A 141 4.47 2.43 -13.44
C GLU A 141 3.96 3.42 -14.50
N PRO A 142 4.85 4.02 -15.29
CA PRO A 142 4.43 4.83 -16.42
C PRO A 142 3.68 3.99 -17.45
N ASN A 143 2.52 4.47 -17.90
CA ASN A 143 1.72 3.84 -18.96
C ASN A 143 1.35 4.83 -20.09
N GLY A 144 1.83 6.07 -20.01
CA GLY A 144 1.57 7.14 -20.96
C GLY A 144 2.83 7.68 -21.65
N PRO A 145 2.67 8.64 -22.58
CA PRO A 145 3.79 9.28 -23.27
C PRO A 145 4.79 9.91 -22.30
N ASN A 146 6.06 9.98 -22.70
CA ASN A 146 7.14 10.64 -21.95
C ASN A 146 7.27 10.18 -20.49
N GLY A 147 6.94 8.92 -20.18
CA GLY A 147 7.03 8.39 -18.82
C GLY A 147 5.95 8.92 -17.87
N THR A 148 4.87 9.49 -18.39
CA THR A 148 3.70 9.88 -17.59
C THR A 148 2.85 8.67 -17.21
N PHE A 149 1.96 8.87 -16.24
CA PHE A 149 0.87 7.96 -15.93
C PHE A 149 -0.45 8.57 -16.39
N VAL A 150 -1.32 7.74 -16.95
CA VAL A 150 -2.64 8.08 -17.45
C VAL A 150 -3.63 7.18 -16.73
N ASN A 151 -4.61 7.80 -16.09
CA ASN A 151 -5.78 7.13 -15.53
C ASN A 151 -7.05 7.85 -16.02
N THR A 152 -7.81 7.15 -16.85
CA THR A 152 -9.11 7.57 -17.38
C THR A 152 -10.29 6.86 -16.72
N ALA A 153 -10.03 6.01 -15.71
CA ALA A 153 -11.08 5.36 -14.95
C ALA A 153 -11.93 6.37 -14.19
N SER A 154 -13.25 6.12 -14.15
CA SER A 154 -14.19 6.93 -13.35
C SER A 154 -13.96 6.79 -11.85
N TRP A 155 -13.36 5.67 -11.43
CA TRP A 155 -12.82 5.41 -10.11
C TRP A 155 -11.69 4.37 -10.22
N PHE A 156 -10.70 4.47 -9.34
CA PHE A 156 -9.58 3.55 -9.27
C PHE A 156 -9.14 3.40 -7.81
N THR A 157 -9.35 2.22 -7.22
CA THR A 157 -8.89 1.84 -5.89
C THR A 157 -7.56 1.11 -5.98
N THR A 158 -6.63 1.47 -5.10
CA THR A 158 -5.32 0.82 -4.95
C THR A 158 -5.23 0.02 -3.65
N ALA A 159 -6.05 0.38 -2.66
CA ALA A 159 -6.24 -0.41 -1.46
C ALA A 159 -7.56 -0.07 -0.77
N GLU A 160 -8.18 -1.03 -0.10
CA GLU A 160 -9.45 -0.84 0.58
C GLU A 160 -9.59 -1.71 1.84
N MET A 161 -10.37 -1.23 2.79
CA MET A 161 -10.87 -2.06 3.88
C MET A 161 -12.30 -2.44 3.54
N ASN A 162 -12.52 -3.70 3.21
CA ASN A 162 -13.81 -4.19 2.75
C ASN A 162 -14.64 -4.79 3.89
N GLY A 163 -15.97 -4.77 3.77
CA GLY A 163 -16.88 -5.33 4.78
C GLY A 163 -17.14 -6.82 4.56
N TYR A 164 -17.33 -7.58 5.64
CA TYR A 164 -17.71 -8.98 5.61
C TYR A 164 -19.02 -9.25 6.39
N PRO A 165 -20.04 -9.89 5.77
CA PRO A 165 -20.10 -10.20 4.34
C PRO A 165 -20.11 -8.93 3.48
N ALA A 166 -19.66 -9.04 2.23
CA ALA A 166 -19.65 -7.91 1.29
C ALA A 166 -21.09 -7.49 0.98
N VAL A 167 -21.49 -6.32 1.50
CA VAL A 167 -22.85 -5.77 1.35
C VAL A 167 -22.88 -4.44 0.60
N SER A 168 -21.73 -3.78 0.47
CA SER A 168 -21.62 -2.42 -0.07
C SER A 168 -20.18 -2.10 -0.53
N SER A 169 -19.96 -0.87 -1.00
CA SER A 169 -18.63 -0.27 -1.17
C SER A 169 -17.81 -0.30 0.13
N PRO A 170 -16.47 -0.29 0.06
CA PRO A 170 -15.61 -0.46 1.24
C PRO A 170 -15.78 0.69 2.26
N PRO A 171 -15.76 0.38 3.58
CA PRO A 171 -15.65 1.36 4.67
C PRO A 171 -14.61 2.46 4.45
N PHE A 172 -13.43 2.16 3.92
CA PHE A 172 -12.50 3.17 3.45
C PHE A 172 -11.65 2.66 2.30
N GLU A 173 -11.12 3.58 1.50
CA GLU A 173 -10.22 3.27 0.39
C GLU A 173 -9.09 4.30 0.25
N ILE A 174 -7.96 3.82 -0.28
CA ILE A 174 -6.92 4.62 -0.91
C ILE A 174 -7.04 4.36 -2.41
N GLY A 175 -7.07 5.42 -3.22
CA GLY A 175 -7.17 5.26 -4.66
C GLY A 175 -6.64 6.46 -5.43
N LEU A 176 -7.11 6.58 -6.68
CA LEU A 176 -6.80 7.67 -7.57
C LEU A 176 -8.08 8.33 -8.12
N VAL A 177 -8.18 9.65 -8.01
CA VAL A 177 -9.11 10.49 -8.77
C VAL A 177 -8.32 11.21 -9.86
N GLY A 178 -8.53 10.80 -11.11
CA GLY A 178 -7.56 11.06 -12.17
C GLY A 178 -6.20 10.48 -11.76
N ASN A 179 -5.14 11.29 -11.79
CA ASN A 179 -3.81 10.85 -11.36
C ASN A 179 -3.45 11.25 -9.92
N ARG A 180 -4.41 11.64 -9.08
CA ARG A 180 -4.14 12.14 -7.72
C ARG A 180 -4.56 11.11 -6.70
N LEU A 181 -3.66 10.80 -5.74
CA LEU A 181 -4.02 9.98 -4.59
C LEU A 181 -5.22 10.58 -3.85
N HIS A 182 -6.17 9.75 -3.46
CA HIS A 182 -7.32 10.18 -2.67
C HIS A 182 -7.62 9.19 -1.55
N VAL A 183 -8.27 9.69 -0.49
CA VAL A 183 -8.75 8.90 0.64
C VAL A 183 -10.24 9.13 0.79
N MET A 184 -11.01 8.04 0.89
CA MET A 184 -12.42 8.11 1.19
C MET A 184 -12.78 7.26 2.41
N ALA A 185 -13.80 7.71 3.13
CA ALA A 185 -14.45 6.95 4.18
C ALA A 185 -15.95 6.87 3.89
N ARG A 186 -16.55 5.77 4.33
CA ARG A 186 -17.96 5.47 4.17
C ARG A 186 -18.52 4.87 5.45
N TYR A 187 -19.77 5.20 5.73
CA TYR A 187 -20.55 4.54 6.77
C TYR A 187 -22.03 4.53 6.39
N CYS A 188 -22.82 3.72 7.09
CA CYS A 188 -24.26 3.67 6.95
C CYS A 188 -24.87 3.88 8.33
N PRO A 189 -25.79 4.84 8.56
CA PRO A 189 -26.39 5.04 9.87
C PRO A 189 -26.96 3.73 10.46
N PRO A 190 -26.82 3.49 11.77
CA PRO A 190 -27.39 2.30 12.41
C PRO A 190 -28.88 2.13 12.12
N GLY A 191 -29.30 0.90 11.84
CA GLY A 191 -30.68 0.57 11.47
C GLY A 191 -31.04 0.81 10.00
N GLN A 192 -30.12 1.34 9.19
CA GLN A 192 -30.29 1.47 7.73
C GLN A 192 -29.59 0.33 6.97
N VAL A 193 -30.03 0.10 5.73
CA VAL A 193 -29.43 -0.92 4.86
C VAL A 193 -28.15 -0.37 4.22
N PRO A 194 -26.97 -0.96 4.49
CA PRO A 194 -25.69 -0.54 3.89
C PRO A 194 -25.59 -1.08 2.46
N SER A 195 -26.23 -0.40 1.52
CA SER A 195 -26.17 -0.75 0.10
C SER A 195 -26.15 0.50 -0.76
N ASN A 196 -25.30 0.51 -1.80
CA ASN A 196 -25.28 1.56 -2.82
C ASN A 196 -26.68 1.77 -3.43
N ARG A 197 -27.43 0.69 -3.63
CA ARG A 197 -28.79 0.75 -4.21
C ARG A 197 -29.81 1.37 -3.26
N ALA A 198 -29.61 1.23 -1.94
CA ALA A 198 -30.49 1.80 -0.94
C ALA A 198 -30.28 3.31 -0.73
N GLY A 199 -29.13 3.85 -1.16
CA GLY A 199 -28.82 5.28 -1.07
C GLY A 199 -28.55 5.79 0.36
N ASN A 200 -28.37 4.89 1.33
CA ASN A 200 -28.19 5.24 2.75
C ASN A 200 -26.72 5.44 3.16
N LEU A 201 -25.78 5.24 2.23
CA LEU A 201 -24.37 5.40 2.52
C LEU A 201 -24.03 6.88 2.60
N THR A 202 -23.36 7.25 3.70
CA THR A 202 -22.62 8.50 3.74
C THR A 202 -21.24 8.25 3.16
N GLN A 203 -20.88 9.02 2.13
CA GLN A 203 -19.58 8.96 1.49
C GLN A 203 -18.83 10.27 1.72
N LEU A 204 -17.60 10.18 2.19
CA LEU A 204 -16.75 11.31 2.53
C LEU A 204 -15.46 11.22 1.74
N THR A 205 -15.17 12.22 0.89
CA THR A 205 -13.81 12.44 0.41
C THR A 205 -13.04 13.15 1.51
N LEU A 206 -12.14 12.44 2.17
CA LEU A 206 -11.39 12.97 3.30
C LEU A 206 -10.15 13.75 2.84
N TRP A 207 -9.54 13.32 1.74
CA TRP A 207 -8.37 13.97 1.17
C TRP A 207 -8.21 13.66 -0.32
N THR A 208 -7.63 14.59 -1.07
CA THR A 208 -7.13 14.40 -2.43
C THR A 208 -5.81 15.13 -2.56
N ALA A 209 -4.81 14.47 -3.13
CA ALA A 209 -3.49 15.02 -3.29
C ALA A 209 -3.51 16.33 -4.09
N PRO A 210 -2.76 17.36 -3.64
CA PRO A 210 -2.65 18.63 -4.36
C PRO A 210 -1.86 18.50 -5.67
N ASP A 211 -1.11 17.41 -5.83
CA ASP A 211 -0.35 17.11 -7.03
C ASP A 211 -0.64 15.68 -7.53
N PRO A 212 -0.53 15.43 -8.84
CA PRO A 212 -0.58 14.07 -9.38
C PRO A 212 0.55 13.20 -8.84
N ILE A 213 0.28 11.90 -8.72
CA ILE A 213 1.32 10.90 -8.48
C ILE A 213 2.38 10.95 -9.58
N GLN A 214 3.63 10.82 -9.17
CA GLN A 214 4.76 10.76 -10.08
C GLN A 214 5.07 9.29 -10.38
N PRO A 215 5.02 8.85 -11.65
CA PRO A 215 5.32 7.47 -12.01
C PRO A 215 6.75 7.12 -11.65
N GLY A 216 6.99 5.88 -11.21
CA GLY A 216 8.31 5.44 -10.76
C GLY A 216 8.75 5.97 -9.39
N GLN A 217 7.93 6.79 -8.71
CA GLN A 217 8.19 7.24 -7.34
C GLN A 217 7.29 6.49 -6.35
N TYR A 218 7.92 5.92 -5.32
CA TYR A 218 7.20 5.31 -4.20
C TYR A 218 6.63 6.37 -3.27
N ASN A 219 5.38 6.18 -2.87
CA ASN A 219 4.70 6.91 -1.82
C ASN A 219 4.61 6.02 -0.60
N ASP A 220 4.99 6.56 0.55
CA ASP A 220 4.86 5.91 1.85
C ASP A 220 3.44 6.14 2.37
N ILE A 221 2.67 5.06 2.54
CA ILE A 221 1.28 5.10 2.99
C ILE A 221 1.18 4.40 4.33
N LYS A 222 0.86 5.19 5.36
CA LYS A 222 0.61 4.69 6.71
C LYS A 222 -0.80 5.01 7.15
N MET A 223 -1.43 4.07 7.84
CA MET A 223 -2.78 4.22 8.35
C MET A 223 -2.90 3.73 9.77
N SER A 224 -3.73 4.41 10.56
CA SER A 224 -4.26 3.92 11.82
C SER A 224 -5.77 4.01 11.77
N ALA A 225 -6.47 2.93 12.08
CA ALA A 225 -7.91 2.88 11.94
C ALA A 225 -8.59 2.07 13.04
N ASN A 226 -9.86 2.40 13.27
CA ASN A 226 -10.82 1.56 13.97
C ASN A 226 -12.13 1.61 13.20
N VAL A 227 -12.54 0.49 12.63
CA VAL A 227 -13.79 0.41 11.86
C VAL A 227 -14.93 0.10 12.82
N SER A 228 -15.58 1.16 13.30
CA SER A 228 -16.77 1.12 14.14
C SER A 228 -17.82 2.09 13.61
N ASN A 229 -19.05 1.60 13.41
CA ASN A 229 -20.15 2.41 12.91
C ASN A 229 -20.84 3.22 14.03
N ASN A 230 -20.03 3.97 14.79
CA ASN A 230 -20.43 4.84 15.89
C ASN A 230 -19.31 5.86 16.16
N SER A 231 -19.39 6.61 17.26
CA SER A 231 -18.41 7.66 17.59
C SER A 231 -16.99 7.15 17.93
N SER A 232 -16.76 5.85 18.11
CA SER A 232 -15.42 5.31 18.35
C SER A 232 -14.64 5.00 17.07
N GLY A 233 -15.27 5.11 15.89
CA GLY A 233 -14.59 4.92 14.63
C GLY A 233 -13.58 6.05 14.36
N TYR A 234 -12.48 5.70 13.70
CA TYR A 234 -11.50 6.68 13.23
C TYR A 234 -10.71 6.15 12.04
N LEU A 235 -10.18 7.09 11.26
CA LEU A 235 -9.21 6.82 10.21
C LEU A 235 -8.18 7.96 10.19
N ASP A 236 -6.93 7.60 10.41
CA ASP A 236 -5.78 8.45 10.21
C ASP A 236 -4.96 7.94 9.05
N VAL A 237 -4.53 8.86 8.19
CA VAL A 237 -3.68 8.52 7.04
C VAL A 237 -2.51 9.50 6.97
N TRP A 238 -1.32 8.94 6.79
CA TRP A 238 -0.11 9.66 6.47
C TRP A 238 0.36 9.27 5.07
N VAL A 239 0.73 10.27 4.28
CA VAL A 239 1.36 10.10 2.97
C VAL A 239 2.72 10.77 3.03
N ASN A 240 3.79 10.02 2.75
CA ASN A 240 5.17 10.52 2.81
C ASN A 240 5.48 11.21 4.15
N GLY A 241 5.08 10.59 5.26
CA GLY A 241 5.23 11.11 6.63
C GLY A 241 4.32 12.27 7.03
N THR A 242 3.55 12.85 6.10
CA THR A 242 2.62 13.96 6.39
C THR A 242 1.23 13.41 6.70
N ARG A 243 0.64 13.77 7.85
CA ARG A 243 -0.75 13.40 8.17
C ARG A 243 -1.70 14.17 7.25
N VAL A 244 -2.42 13.46 6.40
CA VAL A 244 -3.36 14.02 5.42
C VAL A 244 -4.82 13.82 5.84
N VAL A 245 -5.08 12.83 6.70
CA VAL A 245 -6.41 12.55 7.26
C VAL A 245 -6.31 12.40 8.78
N ASN A 246 -7.30 12.99 9.47
CA ASN A 246 -7.54 12.87 10.91
C ASN A 246 -9.05 12.78 11.16
N TYR A 247 -9.65 11.67 10.73
CA TYR A 247 -11.09 11.48 10.80
C TYR A 247 -11.50 10.75 12.07
N HIS A 248 -12.49 11.30 12.78
CA HIS A 248 -13.15 10.67 13.93
C HIS A 248 -14.66 10.69 13.74
N GLY A 249 -15.31 9.56 13.96
CA GLY A 249 -16.75 9.39 13.76
C GLY A 249 -17.10 8.00 13.21
N PRO A 250 -18.38 7.80 12.82
CA PRO A 250 -18.83 6.52 12.27
C PRO A 250 -18.02 6.08 11.05
N LEU A 251 -17.52 4.85 11.08
CA LEU A 251 -16.78 4.24 9.99
C LEU A 251 -17.30 2.81 9.74
N GLY A 252 -17.62 2.51 8.48
CA GLY A 252 -18.13 1.22 8.06
C GLY A 252 -19.56 0.94 8.49
N TYR A 253 -19.90 -0.35 8.64
CA TYR A 253 -21.30 -0.81 8.69
C TYR A 253 -21.65 -1.62 9.94
N GLY A 254 -20.73 -1.71 10.90
CA GLY A 254 -20.92 -2.53 12.11
C GLY A 254 -20.74 -4.02 11.87
N THR A 255 -20.00 -4.40 10.83
CA THR A 255 -19.65 -5.76 10.45
C THR A 255 -18.12 -5.94 10.44
N PRO A 256 -17.60 -7.17 10.63
CA PRO A 256 -16.17 -7.44 10.44
C PRO A 256 -15.67 -6.93 9.09
N THR A 257 -14.37 -6.67 9.01
CA THR A 257 -13.73 -6.15 7.78
C THR A 257 -12.50 -6.95 7.42
N TYR A 258 -11.97 -6.78 6.22
CA TYR A 258 -10.67 -7.34 5.84
C TYR A 258 -9.95 -6.37 4.91
N TRP A 259 -8.62 -6.43 4.93
CA TRP A 259 -7.77 -5.57 4.14
C TRP A 259 -7.59 -6.14 2.74
N GLU A 260 -7.71 -5.29 1.72
CA GLU A 260 -7.41 -5.62 0.32
C GLU A 260 -6.46 -4.57 -0.26
N TYR A 261 -5.50 -5.00 -1.09
CA TYR A 261 -4.69 -4.07 -1.87
C TYR A 261 -4.27 -4.66 -3.22
N GLY A 262 -4.06 -3.78 -4.20
CA GLY A 262 -3.82 -4.14 -5.58
C GLY A 262 -4.32 -3.06 -6.54
N LEU A 263 -4.96 -3.44 -7.62
CA LEU A 263 -5.53 -2.54 -8.63
C LEU A 263 -6.96 -2.94 -8.93
N TYR A 264 -7.91 -2.07 -8.59
CA TYR A 264 -9.33 -2.25 -8.88
C TYR A 264 -9.91 -0.98 -9.46
N ARG A 265 -10.45 -1.02 -10.68
CA ARG A 265 -10.96 0.19 -11.38
C ARG A 265 -12.23 -0.08 -12.16
N SER A 266 -12.95 0.99 -12.49
CA SER A 266 -14.05 0.91 -13.45
C SER A 266 -13.54 0.43 -14.82
N ALA A 267 -14.26 -0.47 -15.48
CA ALA A 267 -13.97 -0.84 -16.85
C ALA A 267 -14.26 0.32 -17.84
N GLY A 268 -13.71 0.22 -19.04
CA GLY A 268 -13.81 1.25 -20.09
C GLY A 268 -12.48 1.95 -20.44
N PRO A 269 -11.58 2.23 -19.47
CA PRO A 269 -10.23 2.71 -19.77
C PRO A 269 -9.48 1.75 -20.70
N PRO A 270 -8.86 2.22 -21.80
CA PRO A 270 -8.08 1.38 -22.71
C PRO A 270 -6.66 1.11 -22.20
N GLU A 271 -6.13 1.92 -21.30
CA GLU A 271 -4.76 1.81 -20.82
C GLU A 271 -4.56 0.60 -19.88
N THR A 272 -3.40 -0.05 -19.99
CA THR A 272 -2.90 -0.94 -18.94
C THR A 272 -2.42 -0.10 -17.77
N ALA A 273 -2.70 -0.54 -16.54
CA ALA A 273 -2.13 0.05 -15.34
C ALA A 273 -1.33 -1.00 -14.57
N ALA A 274 -0.13 -0.64 -14.14
CA ALA A 274 0.70 -1.48 -13.29
C ALA A 274 1.21 -0.67 -12.10
N ALA A 275 1.36 -1.35 -10.97
CA ALA A 275 1.86 -0.76 -9.74
C ALA A 275 2.64 -1.77 -8.90
N ASN A 276 3.56 -1.24 -8.11
CA ASN A 276 4.36 -2.00 -7.17
C ASN A 276 3.98 -1.62 -5.75
N PHE A 277 3.79 -2.63 -4.92
CA PHE A 277 3.52 -2.53 -3.49
C PHE A 277 4.62 -3.27 -2.75
N ARG A 278 5.23 -2.62 -1.76
CA ARG A 278 6.29 -3.25 -0.98
C ARG A 278 6.27 -2.87 0.49
N ASN A 279 6.97 -3.67 1.29
CA ASN A 279 7.09 -3.48 2.74
C ASN A 279 5.73 -3.43 3.46
N MET A 280 4.77 -4.23 3.00
CA MET A 280 3.43 -4.29 3.59
C MET A 280 3.50 -4.86 5.01
N THR A 281 2.95 -4.12 5.97
CA THR A 281 2.72 -4.58 7.34
C THR A 281 1.29 -4.25 7.76
N LEU A 282 0.65 -5.19 8.44
CA LEU A 282 -0.65 -5.02 9.07
C LEU A 282 -0.55 -5.55 10.49
N THR A 283 -1.06 -4.80 11.45
CA THR A 283 -1.17 -5.25 12.83
C THR A 283 -2.54 -4.91 13.38
N THR A 284 -3.07 -5.81 14.20
CA THR A 284 -4.36 -5.66 14.87
C THR A 284 -4.21 -5.83 16.38
N GLY A 285 -4.96 -5.07 17.17
CA GLY A 285 -4.91 -5.13 18.63
C GLY A 285 -4.06 -4.02 19.25
N SER A 286 -3.71 -4.14 20.54
CA SER A 286 -3.16 -3.04 21.33
C SER A 286 -1.77 -2.58 20.88
N GLY A 287 -1.74 -1.44 20.18
CA GLY A 287 -0.60 -0.53 20.11
C GLY A 287 -0.89 0.71 19.24
N PRO A 288 -0.76 1.95 19.75
CA PRO A 288 -0.65 3.12 18.87
C PRO A 288 0.66 3.05 18.06
N PRO A 289 0.77 3.73 16.90
CA PRO A 289 1.98 3.67 16.09
C PRO A 289 3.13 4.39 16.79
N GLY A 290 4.15 3.64 17.22
CA GLY A 290 5.48 4.18 17.54
C GLY A 290 6.01 3.82 18.92
N VAL A 291 6.93 2.86 18.98
CA VAL A 291 8.36 3.05 19.28
C VAL A 291 9.07 1.81 18.74
N SER A 292 9.80 1.91 17.62
CA SER A 292 10.83 0.91 17.33
C SER A 292 11.88 1.02 18.43
N ALA A 293 12.09 -0.05 19.18
CA ALA A 293 13.21 -0.16 20.09
C ALA A 293 14.51 0.02 19.28
N ARG A 294 15.40 0.85 19.84
CA ARG A 294 16.74 1.16 19.33
C ARG A 294 17.60 -0.08 19.18
#